data_AF-A0A3B0ZRE4-F1
#
_entry.id   AF-A0A3B0ZRE4-F1
#
_cell.length_a   1.000
_cell.length_b   1.000
_cell.length_c   1.000
_cell.angle_alpha   90.00
_cell.angle_beta   90.00
_cell.angle_gamma   90.00
#
_symmetry.space_group_name_H-M   'P 1'
#
loop_
_entity.id
_entity.type
_entity.pdbx_description
1 polymer ?
#
loop_
_entity_poly.entity_id
_entity_poly.type
_entity_poly.pdbx_seq_one_letter_code
_entity_poly.pdbx_strand_id
1 'polypeptide(L)'
;MPNSAGTLEIISRELGLVLAPLETRVAAGSVEALIESLGLRLPPGLSEVSALAAALSSTAVTAANLPSQVSALVTAIDTDNIGEIITTGQALTTSIINSVNNLTGVGNALESVGNSFAGLTAAEKAQIQAFAQQLPDRLLNLLLVEYIEAKSPQLLHGLRLAGIIDISVVEGDLTKPMLLSYVSKSVHFDRFITLLTDPETHLQTVYGWGNADFDGIELFTILKLFLEQEFDLPAEILQPAGLPATLEAYLIALQVTNDAPPGLQVDFRFPATQDFNQTYPLGDSWEMGVDARARFVADLSARIEPPLSIQFNPPSGTGQIDVTLDVGRQASAGPLVLLGKAGGSRLEVGDIRAGAGISANWSSGGAGPSIAPVVVAELVDGKLIINGEGGDSLINEVLGAIDIEGNFALDFRWSPSGGLQVQGSAGLDIDIPSHAQIGPIRLDALHLGL
;
A
#
# COMPACT_ATOMS: atom_id res chain seq x y z
N MET A 1 5.14 24.15 -3.22
CA MET A 1 6.59 23.92 -3.07
C MET A 1 6.95 22.81 -4.05
N PRO A 2 7.99 22.95 -4.88
CA PRO A 2 8.12 22.12 -6.08
C PRO A 2 8.68 20.72 -5.76
N ASN A 3 7.91 19.67 -6.09
CA ASN A 3 8.33 18.25 -6.01
C ASN A 3 8.97 17.82 -7.34
N SER A 4 10.25 18.11 -7.55
CA SER A 4 11.01 17.76 -8.76
C SER A 4 11.74 16.41 -8.69
N ALA A 5 11.54 15.64 -7.62
CA ALA A 5 12.06 14.27 -7.53
C ALA A 5 11.41 13.34 -8.56
N GLY A 6 12.22 12.57 -9.28
CA GLY A 6 11.73 11.47 -10.10
C GLY A 6 11.25 10.29 -9.25
N THR A 7 10.62 9.32 -9.91
CA THR A 7 10.13 8.09 -9.28
C THR A 7 11.24 7.32 -8.56
N LEU A 8 12.45 7.31 -9.11
CA LEU A 8 13.59 6.59 -8.55
C LEU A 8 14.05 7.19 -7.22
N GLU A 9 14.08 8.51 -7.12
CA GLU A 9 14.46 9.25 -5.91
C GLU A 9 13.43 9.04 -4.80
N ILE A 10 12.13 9.07 -5.14
CA ILE A 10 11.06 8.77 -4.19
C ILE A 10 11.17 7.33 -3.68
N ILE A 11 11.34 6.35 -4.57
CA ILE A 11 11.52 4.94 -4.18
C ILE A 11 12.77 4.79 -3.31
N SER A 12 13.88 5.43 -3.68
CA SER A 12 15.14 5.36 -2.91
C SER A 12 14.97 5.97 -1.53
N ARG A 13 14.24 7.08 -1.41
CA ARG A 13 13.90 7.69 -0.12
C ARG A 13 13.14 6.72 0.78
N GLU A 14 12.06 6.13 0.27
CA GLU A 14 11.22 5.19 1.05
C GLU A 14 12.00 3.93 1.43
N LEU A 15 12.78 3.35 0.51
CA LEU A 15 13.62 2.18 0.81
C LEU A 15 14.73 2.50 1.84
N GLY A 16 15.30 3.71 1.78
CA GLY A 16 16.25 4.17 2.79
C GLY A 16 15.64 4.23 4.19
N LEU A 17 14.38 4.65 4.29
CA LEU A 17 13.63 4.67 5.55
C LEU A 17 13.29 3.26 6.07
N VAL A 18 12.89 2.35 5.18
CA VAL A 18 12.64 0.93 5.52
C VAL A 18 13.89 0.28 6.12
N LEU A 19 15.07 0.58 5.58
CA LEU A 19 16.33 -0.04 5.99
C LEU A 19 17.00 0.68 7.18
N ALA A 20 16.57 1.90 7.54
CA ALA A 20 17.19 2.68 8.61
C ALA A 20 17.27 1.94 9.98
N PRO A 21 16.27 1.15 10.42
CA PRO A 21 16.35 0.42 11.68
C PRO A 21 17.47 -0.64 11.74
N LEU A 22 18.08 -1.01 10.61
CA LEU A 22 19.19 -1.96 10.61
C LEU A 22 20.36 -1.49 11.47
N GLU A 23 20.66 -0.20 11.48
CA GLU A 23 21.76 0.37 12.27
C GLU A 23 21.71 -0.09 13.73
N THR A 24 20.54 0.03 14.36
CA THR A 24 20.36 -0.31 15.78
C THR A 24 20.19 -1.81 15.98
N ARG A 25 19.54 -2.53 15.05
CA ARG A 25 19.29 -3.97 15.18
C ARG A 25 20.53 -4.84 14.96
N VAL A 26 21.46 -4.41 14.12
CA VAL A 26 22.74 -5.11 13.89
C VAL A 26 23.91 -4.52 14.68
N ALA A 27 23.64 -3.55 15.56
CA ALA A 27 24.63 -3.02 16.48
C ALA A 27 25.21 -4.12 17.40
N ALA A 28 26.45 -3.90 17.86
CA ALA A 28 27.15 -4.86 18.71
C ALA A 28 26.34 -5.19 19.97
N GLY A 29 26.02 -6.47 20.18
CA GLY A 29 25.24 -6.97 21.32
C GLY A 29 23.75 -7.19 21.06
N SER A 30 23.20 -6.72 19.94
CA SER A 30 21.77 -6.87 19.60
C SER A 30 21.48 -8.00 18.58
N VAL A 31 22.54 -8.55 17.98
CA VAL A 31 22.47 -9.52 16.89
C VAL A 31 21.87 -10.85 17.33
N GLU A 32 22.24 -11.34 18.53
CA GLU A 32 21.67 -12.58 19.06
C GLU A 32 20.16 -12.42 19.26
N ALA A 33 19.73 -11.30 19.85
CA ALA A 33 18.32 -10.98 20.01
C ALA A 33 17.59 -10.86 18.65
N LEU A 34 18.24 -10.30 17.63
CA LEU A 34 17.68 -10.23 16.27
C LEU A 34 17.49 -11.65 15.69
N ILE A 35 18.51 -12.49 15.74
CA ILE A 35 18.45 -13.85 15.18
C ILE A 35 17.45 -14.73 15.95
N GLU A 36 17.38 -14.58 17.28
CA GLU A 36 16.37 -15.23 18.12
C GLU A 36 14.95 -14.75 17.77
N SER A 37 14.75 -13.44 17.54
CA SER A 37 13.45 -12.89 17.13
C SER A 37 12.99 -13.41 15.76
N LEU A 38 13.93 -13.88 14.92
CA LEU A 38 13.68 -14.49 13.63
C LEU A 38 13.52 -16.02 13.70
N GLY A 39 13.56 -16.60 14.90
CA GLY A 39 13.23 -18.00 15.17
C GLY A 39 14.42 -18.95 15.36
N LEU A 40 15.66 -18.45 15.39
CA LEU A 40 16.84 -19.29 15.58
C LEU A 40 17.58 -18.93 16.87
N ARG A 41 17.73 -19.91 17.77
CA ARG A 41 18.67 -19.80 18.89
C ARG A 41 20.07 -20.21 18.44
N LEU A 42 21.01 -19.28 18.50
CA LEU A 42 22.42 -19.58 18.21
C LEU A 42 23.06 -20.40 19.34
N PRO A 43 23.84 -21.44 19.01
CA PRO A 43 24.70 -22.12 19.97
C PRO A 43 25.69 -21.16 20.63
N PRO A 44 26.05 -21.36 21.92
CA PRO A 44 27.04 -20.52 22.60
C PRO A 44 28.39 -20.52 21.86
N GLY A 45 28.99 -19.34 21.68
CA GLY A 45 30.30 -19.15 21.04
C GLY A 45 30.26 -19.03 19.51
N LEU A 46 29.11 -19.21 18.87
CA LEU A 46 28.95 -19.07 17.41
C LEU A 46 28.87 -17.59 16.99
N SER A 47 28.38 -16.72 17.87
CA SER A 47 28.33 -15.26 17.72
C SER A 47 29.69 -14.57 17.88
N GLU A 48 30.66 -15.20 18.55
CA GLU A 48 32.01 -14.67 18.74
C GLU A 48 32.92 -14.88 17.52
N VAL A 49 32.41 -15.52 16.46
CA VAL A 49 33.20 -15.80 15.26
C VAL A 49 33.36 -14.53 14.42
N SER A 50 34.61 -14.10 14.29
CA SER A 50 35.02 -12.83 13.66
C SER A 50 34.38 -12.56 12.29
N ALA A 51 34.13 -13.58 11.47
CA ALA A 51 33.51 -13.43 10.15
C ALA A 51 32.04 -12.94 10.23
N LEU A 52 31.25 -13.47 11.17
CA LEU A 52 29.87 -13.04 11.38
C LEU A 52 29.84 -11.62 11.93
N ALA A 53 30.69 -11.32 12.93
CA ALA A 53 30.83 -9.99 13.49
C ALA A 53 31.24 -8.94 12.43
N ALA A 54 32.15 -9.29 11.51
CA ALA A 54 32.56 -8.41 10.43
C ALA A 54 31.44 -8.14 9.41
N ALA A 55 30.66 -9.17 9.04
CA ALA A 55 29.52 -9.01 8.13
C ALA A 55 28.45 -8.09 8.73
N LEU A 56 28.12 -8.31 10.00
CA LEU A 56 27.14 -7.48 10.74
C LEU A 56 27.62 -6.04 10.91
N SER A 57 28.89 -5.84 11.27
CA SER A 57 29.48 -4.50 11.36
C SER A 57 29.45 -3.77 10.01
N SER A 58 29.65 -4.49 8.90
CA SER A 58 29.56 -3.90 7.56
C SER A 58 28.14 -3.49 7.20
N THR A 59 27.14 -4.30 7.58
CA THR A 59 25.71 -3.93 7.45
C THR A 59 25.40 -2.69 8.29
N ALA A 60 25.84 -2.65 9.55
CA ALA A 60 25.55 -1.55 10.47
C ALA A 60 26.12 -0.22 9.96
N VAL A 61 27.37 -0.22 9.48
CA VAL A 61 28.03 0.97 8.94
C VAL A 61 27.31 1.49 7.68
N THR A 62 26.90 0.60 6.76
CA THR A 62 26.15 1.04 5.58
C THR A 62 24.77 1.58 5.96
N ALA A 63 24.07 0.91 6.88
CA ALA A 63 22.75 1.34 7.35
C ALA A 63 22.80 2.71 8.05
N ALA A 64 23.83 2.98 8.86
CA ALA A 64 24.01 4.25 9.57
C ALA A 64 24.14 5.46 8.64
N ASN A 65 24.56 5.26 7.38
CA ASN A 65 24.63 6.35 6.41
C ASN A 65 23.25 6.70 5.83
N LEU A 66 22.30 5.76 5.81
CA LEU A 66 21.01 5.92 5.13
C LEU A 66 20.20 7.13 5.64
N PRO A 67 20.01 7.36 6.97
CA PRO A 67 19.22 8.50 7.44
C PRO A 67 19.79 9.84 6.96
N SER A 68 21.11 10.00 7.01
CA SER A 68 21.77 11.24 6.55
C SER A 68 21.63 11.45 5.04
N GLN A 69 21.70 10.37 4.25
CA GLN A 69 21.53 10.41 2.80
C GLN A 69 20.07 10.68 2.39
N VAL A 70 19.11 10.10 3.12
CA VAL A 70 17.69 10.41 2.97
C VAL A 70 17.43 11.89 3.25
N SER A 71 17.96 12.43 4.35
CA SER A 71 17.81 13.84 4.71
C SER A 71 18.45 14.79 3.68
N ALA A 72 19.63 14.42 3.15
CA ALA A 72 20.29 15.17 2.08
C ALA A 72 19.45 15.17 0.80
N LEU A 73 18.87 14.02 0.42
CA LEU A 73 17.99 13.93 -0.74
C LEU A 73 16.72 14.76 -0.56
N VAL A 74 16.07 14.69 0.61
CA VAL A 74 14.90 15.52 0.93
C VAL A 74 15.26 17.01 0.82
N THR A 75 16.39 17.43 1.39
CA THR A 75 16.85 18.83 1.30
C THR A 75 17.10 19.26 -0.14
N ALA A 76 17.71 18.40 -0.96
CA ALA A 76 17.95 18.68 -2.37
C ALA A 76 16.63 18.82 -3.16
N ILE A 77 15.62 18.02 -2.82
CA ILE A 77 14.27 18.10 -3.39
C ILE A 77 13.60 19.42 -2.97
N ASP A 78 13.61 19.73 -1.67
CA ASP A 78 12.98 20.93 -1.12
C ASP A 78 13.59 22.23 -1.68
N THR A 79 14.87 22.19 -2.05
CA THR A 79 15.61 23.32 -2.63
C THR A 79 15.61 23.34 -4.17
N ASP A 80 14.94 22.40 -4.83
CA ASP A 80 14.87 22.25 -6.29
C ASP A 80 16.25 22.18 -6.98
N ASN A 81 17.27 21.63 -6.28
CA ASN A 81 18.62 21.53 -6.80
C ASN A 81 18.81 20.23 -7.59
N ILE A 82 18.43 20.25 -8.88
CA ILE A 82 18.46 19.07 -9.77
C ILE A 82 19.82 18.33 -9.74
N GLY A 83 20.93 19.07 -9.70
CA GLY A 83 22.27 18.46 -9.66
C GLY A 83 22.54 17.70 -8.37
N GLU A 84 22.11 18.25 -7.23
CA GLU A 84 22.18 17.57 -5.94
C GLU A 84 21.20 16.41 -5.85
N ILE A 85 19.95 16.56 -6.33
CA ILE A 85 18.94 15.50 -6.35
C ILE A 85 19.51 14.24 -7.01
N ILE A 86 20.11 14.37 -8.19
CA ILE A 86 20.74 13.25 -8.91
C ILE A 86 21.90 12.64 -8.10
N THR A 87 22.78 13.49 -7.55
CA THR A 87 23.98 13.04 -6.84
C THR A 87 23.64 12.34 -5.53
N THR A 88 22.75 12.93 -4.72
CA THR A 88 22.27 12.35 -3.46
C THR A 88 21.40 11.14 -3.70
N GLY A 89 20.58 11.15 -4.75
CA GLY A 89 19.77 10.01 -5.19
C GLY A 89 20.65 8.81 -5.52
N GLN A 90 21.67 8.99 -6.38
CA GLN A 90 22.62 7.94 -6.73
C GLN A 90 23.37 7.39 -5.50
N ALA A 91 23.82 8.27 -4.61
CA ALA A 91 24.52 7.88 -3.39
C ALA A 91 23.62 7.04 -2.47
N LEU A 92 22.36 7.44 -2.30
CA LEU A 92 21.37 6.71 -1.51
C LEU A 92 21.06 5.34 -2.14
N THR A 93 20.77 5.29 -3.45
CA THR A 93 20.52 4.03 -4.16
C THR A 93 21.70 3.06 -4.01
N THR A 94 22.94 3.57 -4.11
CA THR A 94 24.15 2.76 -3.92
C THR A 94 24.24 2.19 -2.50
N SER A 95 23.97 3.00 -1.47
CA SER A 95 23.94 2.53 -0.08
C SER A 95 22.84 1.50 0.18
N ILE A 96 21.67 1.64 -0.45
CA ILE A 96 20.58 0.66 -0.37
C ILE A 96 21.01 -0.67 -0.97
N ILE A 97 21.57 -0.66 -2.18
CA ILE A 97 22.09 -1.87 -2.84
C ILE A 97 23.17 -2.53 -1.98
N ASN A 98 24.09 -1.75 -1.42
CA ASN A 98 25.14 -2.25 -0.54
C ASN A 98 24.57 -2.82 0.77
N SER A 99 23.51 -2.23 1.33
CA SER A 99 22.85 -2.74 2.53
C SER A 99 22.24 -4.11 2.26
N VAL A 100 21.51 -4.27 1.15
CA VAL A 100 20.92 -5.55 0.74
C VAL A 100 22.01 -6.60 0.51
N ASN A 101 23.08 -6.25 -0.22
CA ASN A 101 24.19 -7.17 -0.46
C ASN A 101 24.91 -7.57 0.85
N ASN A 102 25.07 -6.63 1.79
CA ASN A 102 25.65 -6.91 3.10
C ASN A 102 24.78 -7.86 3.92
N LEU A 103 23.45 -7.76 3.82
CA LEU A 103 22.53 -8.73 4.44
C LEU A 103 22.71 -10.14 3.88
N THR A 104 22.85 -10.30 2.56
CA THR A 104 23.24 -11.59 1.97
C THR A 104 24.59 -12.06 2.49
N GLY A 105 25.55 -11.15 2.67
CA GLY A 105 26.83 -11.42 3.32
C GLY A 105 26.71 -11.97 4.74
N VAL A 106 25.75 -11.48 5.54
CA VAL A 106 25.48 -12.02 6.89
C VAL A 106 24.99 -13.47 6.81
N GLY A 107 24.08 -13.80 5.89
CA GLY A 107 23.63 -15.17 5.65
C GLY A 107 24.80 -16.09 5.28
N ASN A 108 25.63 -15.67 4.32
CA ASN A 108 26.81 -16.44 3.90
C ASN A 108 27.82 -16.65 5.04
N ALA A 109 28.04 -15.62 5.87
CA ALA A 109 28.90 -15.73 7.04
C ALA A 109 28.32 -16.74 8.05
N LEU A 110 27.01 -16.67 8.32
CA LEU A 110 26.34 -17.60 9.23
C LEU A 110 26.43 -19.05 8.74
N GLU A 111 26.23 -19.30 7.44
CA GLU A 111 26.39 -20.62 6.83
C GLU A 111 27.84 -21.13 6.98
N SER A 112 28.84 -20.27 6.69
CA SER A 112 30.26 -20.63 6.82
C SER A 112 30.64 -20.99 8.26
N VAL A 113 30.16 -20.21 9.23
CA VAL A 113 30.41 -20.47 10.65
C VAL A 113 29.69 -21.73 11.11
N GLY A 114 28.42 -21.92 10.76
CA GLY A 114 27.67 -23.13 11.11
C GLY A 114 28.32 -24.42 10.57
N ASN A 115 28.89 -24.36 9.36
CA ASN A 115 29.59 -25.49 8.77
C ASN A 115 30.92 -25.82 9.47
N SER A 116 31.68 -24.80 9.86
CA SER A 116 33.00 -24.93 10.47
C SER A 116 32.99 -25.17 11.98
N PHE A 117 31.88 -24.87 12.66
CA PHE A 117 31.77 -25.02 14.11
C PHE A 117 31.87 -26.50 14.54
N ALA A 118 32.83 -26.78 15.43
CA ALA A 118 33.01 -28.09 16.03
C ALA A 118 32.02 -28.28 17.17
N GLY A 119 31.28 -29.40 17.18
CA GLY A 119 30.30 -29.71 18.23
C GLY A 119 28.84 -29.71 17.79
N LEU A 120 28.54 -29.30 16.55
CA LEU A 120 27.21 -29.43 15.96
C LEU A 120 27.04 -30.77 15.23
N THR A 121 25.86 -31.37 15.42
CA THR A 121 25.38 -32.51 14.64
C THR A 121 25.07 -32.11 13.19
N ALA A 122 24.99 -33.10 12.29
CA ALA A 122 24.61 -32.84 10.90
C ALA A 122 23.23 -32.18 10.77
N ALA A 123 22.29 -32.51 11.66
CA ALA A 123 20.95 -31.93 11.67
C ALA A 123 20.96 -30.45 12.08
N GLU A 124 21.75 -30.07 13.09
CA GLU A 124 21.88 -28.68 13.53
C GLU A 124 22.58 -27.82 12.47
N LYS A 125 23.60 -28.36 11.79
CA LYS A 125 24.24 -27.66 10.66
C LYS A 125 23.26 -27.39 9.53
N ALA A 126 22.42 -28.37 9.17
CA ALA A 126 21.39 -28.20 8.16
C ALA A 126 20.34 -27.14 8.57
N GLN A 127 19.99 -27.05 9.87
CA GLN A 127 19.08 -26.02 10.38
C GLN A 127 19.68 -24.61 10.25
N ILE A 128 20.95 -24.43 10.63
CA ILE A 128 21.65 -23.14 10.47
C ILE A 128 21.72 -22.76 9.00
N GLN A 129 22.03 -23.72 8.12
CA GLN A 129 22.11 -23.48 6.68
C GLN A 129 20.76 -23.03 6.10
N ALA A 130 19.67 -23.74 6.43
CA ALA A 130 18.33 -23.38 5.97
C ALA A 130 17.90 -21.98 6.47
N PHE A 131 18.21 -21.65 7.73
CA PHE A 131 17.95 -20.33 8.27
C PHE A 131 18.80 -19.24 7.58
N ALA A 132 20.09 -19.49 7.39
CA ALA A 132 21.02 -18.56 6.76
C ALA A 132 20.59 -18.16 5.34
N GLN A 133 20.03 -19.11 4.57
CA GLN A 133 19.50 -18.85 3.23
C GLN A 133 18.26 -17.96 3.25
N GLN A 134 17.42 -18.06 4.28
CA GLN A 134 16.18 -17.27 4.41
C GLN A 134 16.37 -15.96 5.19
N LEU A 135 17.53 -15.77 5.83
CA LEU A 135 17.79 -14.63 6.70
C LEU A 135 17.59 -13.27 5.99
N PRO A 136 18.12 -13.03 4.78
CA PRO A 136 17.92 -11.74 4.09
C PRO A 136 16.43 -11.45 3.86
N ASP A 137 15.69 -12.42 3.35
CA ASP A 137 14.26 -12.25 3.03
C ASP A 137 13.41 -12.03 4.29
N ARG A 138 13.65 -12.83 5.36
CA ARG A 138 12.94 -12.67 6.64
C ARG A 138 13.18 -11.29 7.24
N LEU A 139 14.42 -10.80 7.18
CA LEU A 139 14.78 -9.50 7.74
C LEU A 139 14.19 -8.35 6.91
N LEU A 140 14.25 -8.43 5.57
CA LEU A 140 13.65 -7.43 4.70
C LEU A 140 12.12 -7.37 4.87
N ASN A 141 11.45 -8.53 4.93
CA ASN A 141 10.02 -8.59 5.18
C ASN A 141 9.67 -8.01 6.56
N LEU A 142 10.42 -8.35 7.60
CA LEU A 142 10.25 -7.79 8.94
C LEU A 142 10.31 -6.26 8.92
N LEU A 143 11.37 -5.70 8.33
CA LEU A 143 11.58 -4.25 8.25
C LEU A 143 10.49 -3.56 7.44
N LEU A 144 10.09 -4.13 6.31
CA LEU A 144 9.05 -3.55 5.46
C LEU A 144 7.70 -3.56 6.17
N VAL A 145 7.32 -4.68 6.80
CA VAL A 145 6.05 -4.78 7.51
C VAL A 145 6.03 -3.84 8.72
N GLU A 146 7.11 -3.74 9.49
CA GLU A 146 7.21 -2.76 10.59
C GLU A 146 7.18 -1.31 10.11
N TYR A 147 7.79 -1.00 8.96
CA TYR A 147 7.72 0.32 8.37
C TYR A 147 6.29 0.69 7.98
N ILE A 148 5.57 -0.23 7.33
CA ILE A 148 4.15 -0.05 6.98
C ILE A 148 3.31 0.11 8.26
N GLU A 149 3.52 -0.74 9.26
CA GLU A 149 2.85 -0.70 10.56
C GLU A 149 3.04 0.66 11.26
N ALA A 150 4.26 1.18 11.27
CA ALA A 150 4.58 2.46 11.88
C ALA A 150 4.00 3.67 11.11
N LYS A 151 3.92 3.57 9.78
CA LYS A 151 3.45 4.66 8.91
C LYS A 151 1.93 4.71 8.79
N SER A 152 1.28 3.55 8.67
CA SER A 152 -0.17 3.41 8.55
C SER A 152 -0.59 2.01 9.02
N PRO A 153 -1.01 1.86 10.29
CA PRO A 153 -1.58 0.62 10.81
C PRO A 153 -2.77 0.12 10.00
N GLN A 154 -3.59 1.04 9.48
CA GLN A 154 -4.77 0.71 8.69
C GLN A 154 -4.39 0.09 7.34
N LEU A 155 -3.35 0.61 6.68
CA LEU A 155 -2.80 0.00 5.48
C LEU A 155 -2.29 -1.41 5.76
N LEU A 156 -1.61 -1.62 6.90
CA LEU A 156 -1.17 -2.96 7.29
C LEU A 156 -2.36 -3.93 7.40
N HIS A 157 -3.40 -3.57 8.14
CA HIS A 157 -4.56 -4.43 8.32
C HIS A 157 -5.30 -4.71 7.00
N GLY A 158 -5.41 -3.70 6.12
CA GLY A 158 -5.94 -3.87 4.77
C GLY A 158 -5.11 -4.81 3.91
N LEU A 159 -3.78 -4.68 3.92
CA LEU A 159 -2.87 -5.57 3.19
C LEU A 159 -2.86 -7.00 3.74
N ARG A 160 -3.11 -7.18 5.04
CA ARG A 160 -3.34 -8.49 5.66
C ARG A 160 -4.65 -9.11 5.19
N LEU A 161 -5.74 -8.33 5.18
CA LEU A 161 -7.03 -8.78 4.62
C LEU A 161 -6.98 -9.06 3.12
N ALA A 162 -6.11 -8.37 2.38
CA ALA A 162 -5.85 -8.69 0.99
C ALA A 162 -4.98 -9.95 0.80
N GLY A 163 -4.40 -10.52 1.87
CA GLY A 163 -3.48 -11.65 1.80
C GLY A 163 -2.10 -11.31 1.21
N ILE A 164 -1.77 -10.02 1.09
CA ILE A 164 -0.48 -9.53 0.59
C ILE A 164 0.57 -9.57 1.70
N ILE A 165 0.18 -9.24 2.92
CA ILE A 165 1.04 -9.35 4.10
C ILE A 165 0.51 -10.49 4.97
N ASP A 166 1.38 -11.42 5.34
CA ASP A 166 1.10 -12.46 6.32
C ASP A 166 1.90 -12.19 7.61
N ILE A 167 1.19 -12.24 8.74
CA ILE A 167 1.79 -12.17 10.08
C ILE A 167 1.20 -13.31 10.90
N SER A 168 2.04 -14.29 11.19
CA SER A 168 1.64 -15.52 11.88
C SER A 168 2.67 -15.93 12.93
N VAL A 169 2.21 -16.58 14.00
CA VAL A 169 3.09 -17.17 15.02
C VAL A 169 3.53 -18.54 14.52
N VAL A 170 4.83 -18.72 14.32
CA VAL A 170 5.42 -20.01 13.99
C VAL A 170 5.86 -20.65 15.29
N GLU A 171 5.22 -21.76 15.65
CA GLU A 171 5.54 -22.49 16.87
C GLU A 171 6.93 -23.13 16.81
N GLY A 172 7.63 -23.11 17.94
CA GLY A 172 8.92 -23.77 18.10
C GLY A 172 8.77 -25.30 18.12
N ASP A 173 9.85 -26.01 17.77
CA ASP A 173 9.87 -27.47 17.80
C ASP A 173 10.62 -27.95 19.05
N LEU A 174 9.90 -28.51 20.02
CA LEU A 174 10.48 -29.03 21.27
C LEU A 174 11.52 -30.15 21.03
N THR A 175 11.52 -30.79 19.86
CA THR A 175 12.51 -31.81 19.48
C THR A 175 13.76 -31.22 18.82
N LYS A 176 13.72 -29.94 18.44
CA LYS A 176 14.83 -29.19 17.82
C LYS A 176 15.11 -27.93 18.64
N PRO A 177 16.01 -28.00 19.64
CA PRO A 177 16.20 -26.93 20.63
C PRO A 177 16.69 -25.59 20.06
N MET A 178 17.12 -25.55 18.78
CA MET A 178 17.50 -24.33 18.07
C MET A 178 16.32 -23.57 17.46
N LEU A 179 15.16 -24.20 17.26
CA LEU A 179 13.98 -23.57 16.65
C LEU A 179 13.06 -23.03 17.75
N LEU A 180 13.04 -21.71 17.89
CA LEU A 180 12.18 -21.01 18.83
C LEU A 180 10.83 -20.66 18.20
N SER A 181 9.81 -20.45 19.04
CA SER A 181 8.58 -19.81 18.61
C SER A 181 8.88 -18.34 18.27
N TYR A 182 8.39 -17.87 17.12
CA TYR A 182 8.62 -16.50 16.66
C TYR A 182 7.45 -16.00 15.81
N VAL A 183 7.35 -14.67 15.66
CA VAL A 183 6.37 -14.04 14.77
C VAL A 183 6.98 -13.91 13.38
N SER A 184 6.48 -14.68 12.43
CA SER A 184 6.86 -14.57 11.03
C SER A 184 6.10 -13.41 10.38
N LYS A 185 6.82 -12.56 9.66
CA LYS A 185 6.26 -11.48 8.83
C LYS A 185 6.71 -11.73 7.38
N SER A 186 5.75 -11.81 6.46
CA SER A 186 5.99 -12.12 5.05
C SER A 186 5.23 -11.17 4.14
N VAL A 187 5.84 -10.77 3.03
CA VAL A 187 5.21 -9.94 2.00
C VAL A 187 5.19 -10.70 0.68
N HIS A 188 4.00 -10.87 0.11
CA HIS A 188 3.74 -11.59 -1.13
C HIS A 188 3.46 -10.60 -2.26
N PHE A 189 4.52 -10.03 -2.84
CA PHE A 189 4.39 -9.05 -3.94
C PHE A 189 3.70 -9.62 -5.18
N ASP A 190 3.86 -10.93 -5.41
CA ASP A 190 3.20 -11.66 -6.50
C ASP A 190 1.66 -11.63 -6.37
N ARG A 191 1.15 -11.70 -5.13
CA ARG A 191 -0.28 -11.70 -4.85
C ARG A 191 -0.96 -10.37 -5.16
N PHE A 192 -0.22 -9.25 -5.12
CA PHE A 192 -0.76 -7.96 -5.52
C PHE A 192 -1.18 -7.95 -7.00
N ILE A 193 -0.33 -8.51 -7.88
CA ILE A 193 -0.64 -8.61 -9.30
C ILE A 193 -1.81 -9.57 -9.50
N THR A 194 -1.77 -10.75 -8.88
CA THR A 194 -2.84 -11.75 -9.00
C THR A 194 -4.18 -11.21 -8.52
N LEU A 195 -4.24 -10.49 -7.40
CA LEU A 195 -5.47 -9.85 -6.91
C LEU A 195 -6.12 -8.92 -7.95
N LEU A 196 -5.30 -8.18 -8.72
CA LEU A 196 -5.79 -7.24 -9.73
C LEU A 196 -6.14 -7.92 -11.06
N THR A 197 -5.40 -8.95 -11.46
CA THR A 197 -5.57 -9.59 -12.77
C THR A 197 -6.47 -10.82 -12.75
N ASP A 198 -6.52 -11.53 -11.63
CA ASP A 198 -7.27 -12.77 -11.41
C ASP A 198 -7.69 -12.91 -9.93
N PRO A 199 -8.68 -12.12 -9.49
CA PRO A 199 -9.14 -12.12 -8.10
C PRO A 199 -9.74 -13.46 -7.66
N GLU A 200 -10.25 -14.27 -8.59
CA GLU A 200 -10.80 -15.59 -8.28
C GLU A 200 -9.69 -16.54 -7.84
N THR A 201 -8.64 -16.68 -8.65
CA THR A 201 -7.44 -17.47 -8.30
C THR A 201 -6.79 -16.96 -7.03
N HIS A 202 -6.77 -15.64 -6.82
CA HIS A 202 -6.24 -15.04 -5.59
C HIS A 202 -7.03 -15.48 -4.35
N LEU A 203 -8.36 -15.33 -4.36
CA LEU A 203 -9.21 -15.76 -3.23
C LEU A 203 -9.12 -17.27 -2.99
N GLN A 204 -9.03 -18.07 -4.05
CA GLN A 204 -8.81 -19.50 -3.94
C GLN A 204 -7.46 -19.84 -3.28
N THR A 205 -6.40 -19.12 -3.65
CA THR A 205 -5.04 -19.35 -3.13
C THR A 205 -4.88 -18.91 -1.69
N VAL A 206 -5.44 -17.75 -1.33
CA VAL A 206 -5.27 -17.16 0.01
C VAL A 206 -6.25 -17.76 1.00
N TYR A 207 -7.51 -17.95 0.62
CA TYR A 207 -8.59 -18.31 1.55
C TYR A 207 -9.24 -19.67 1.26
N GLY A 208 -8.78 -20.39 0.23
CA GLY A 208 -9.41 -21.64 -0.19
C GLY A 208 -10.77 -21.46 -0.87
N TRP A 209 -11.15 -20.23 -1.22
CA TRP A 209 -12.44 -19.92 -1.82
C TRP A 209 -12.69 -20.71 -3.10
N GLY A 210 -13.88 -21.30 -3.25
CA GLY A 210 -14.22 -22.15 -4.40
C GLY A 210 -13.69 -23.58 -4.32
N ASN A 211 -12.83 -23.91 -3.35
CA ASN A 211 -12.43 -25.29 -3.11
C ASN A 211 -13.55 -26.08 -2.42
N ALA A 212 -13.60 -27.39 -2.68
CA ALA A 212 -14.60 -28.28 -2.07
C ALA A 212 -14.44 -28.42 -0.55
N ASP A 213 -13.28 -28.10 0.00
CA ASP A 213 -12.91 -28.14 1.41
C ASP A 213 -12.89 -26.75 2.08
N PHE A 214 -13.44 -25.71 1.43
CA PHE A 214 -13.54 -24.39 2.03
C PHE A 214 -14.30 -24.42 3.36
N ASP A 215 -13.61 -24.06 4.46
CA ASP A 215 -14.13 -24.08 5.83
C ASP A 215 -14.26 -22.68 6.46
N GLY A 216 -13.84 -21.64 5.74
CA GLY A 216 -13.92 -20.23 6.12
C GLY A 216 -12.99 -19.78 7.25
N ILE A 217 -12.21 -20.68 7.87
CA ILE A 217 -11.48 -20.36 9.11
C ILE A 217 -10.39 -19.31 8.88
N GLU A 218 -9.61 -19.43 7.81
CA GLU A 218 -8.56 -18.47 7.48
C GLU A 218 -9.14 -17.08 7.24
N LEU A 219 -10.20 -17.00 6.42
CA LEU A 219 -10.91 -15.77 6.12
C LEU A 219 -11.51 -15.14 7.39
N PHE A 220 -12.18 -15.93 8.22
CA PHE A 220 -12.80 -15.45 9.46
C PHE A 220 -11.79 -14.96 10.48
N THR A 221 -10.60 -15.58 10.54
CA THR A 221 -9.51 -15.14 11.42
C THR A 221 -9.02 -13.75 11.04
N ILE A 222 -8.78 -13.52 9.75
CA ILE A 222 -8.31 -12.22 9.27
C ILE A 222 -9.42 -11.16 9.32
N LEU A 223 -10.67 -11.52 9.00
CA LEU A 223 -11.82 -10.61 9.16
C LEU A 223 -12.06 -10.24 10.63
N LYS A 224 -11.99 -11.20 11.56
CA LYS A 224 -12.09 -10.94 13.00
C LYS A 224 -11.06 -9.89 13.42
N LEU A 225 -9.79 -10.12 13.07
CA LEU A 225 -8.71 -9.18 13.39
C LEU A 225 -9.01 -7.79 12.79
N PHE A 226 -9.41 -7.73 11.53
CA PHE A 226 -9.70 -6.46 10.86
C PHE A 226 -10.85 -5.71 11.55
N LEU A 227 -11.95 -6.39 11.87
CA LEU A 227 -13.11 -5.81 12.55
C LEU A 227 -12.77 -5.28 13.96
N GLU A 228 -11.97 -6.04 14.71
CA GLU A 228 -11.56 -5.67 16.06
C GLU A 228 -10.56 -4.51 16.06
N GLN A 229 -9.58 -4.51 15.15
CA GLN A 229 -8.52 -3.47 15.13
C GLN A 229 -8.98 -2.17 14.47
N GLU A 230 -9.80 -2.22 13.43
CA GLU A 230 -10.19 -1.04 12.64
C GLU A 230 -11.50 -0.40 13.11
N PHE A 231 -12.46 -1.21 13.56
CA PHE A 231 -13.81 -0.73 13.90
C PHE A 231 -14.15 -0.87 15.38
N ASP A 232 -13.25 -1.40 16.20
CA ASP A 232 -13.53 -1.74 17.61
C ASP A 232 -14.82 -2.58 17.73
N LEU A 233 -15.04 -3.47 16.75
CA LEU A 233 -16.20 -4.36 16.70
C LEU A 233 -15.78 -5.74 17.22
N PRO A 234 -16.23 -6.14 18.42
CA PRO A 234 -15.92 -7.46 18.95
C PRO A 234 -16.48 -8.54 18.02
N ALA A 235 -15.63 -9.49 17.66
CA ALA A 235 -16.01 -10.59 16.79
C ALA A 235 -15.54 -11.93 17.35
N GLU A 236 -16.34 -12.98 17.18
CA GLU A 236 -16.02 -14.32 17.69
C GLU A 236 -16.21 -15.38 16.62
N ILE A 237 -15.25 -16.29 16.51
CA ILE A 237 -15.34 -17.43 15.60
C ILE A 237 -15.94 -18.60 16.37
N LEU A 238 -17.14 -19.01 15.96
CA LEU A 238 -17.86 -20.14 16.51
C LEU A 238 -17.70 -21.34 15.58
N GLN A 239 -17.16 -22.44 16.11
CA GLN A 239 -17.02 -23.71 15.37
C GLN A 239 -17.57 -24.90 16.19
N PRO A 240 -18.90 -25.02 16.34
CA PRO A 240 -19.49 -26.17 17.03
C PRO A 240 -19.24 -27.47 16.28
N ALA A 241 -19.07 -28.58 17.01
CA ALA A 241 -18.82 -29.89 16.40
C ALA A 241 -19.95 -30.29 15.43
N GLY A 242 -19.59 -30.49 14.16
CA GLY A 242 -20.52 -30.89 13.10
C GLY A 242 -21.37 -29.77 12.50
N LEU A 243 -21.12 -28.50 12.86
CA LEU A 243 -21.74 -27.33 12.25
C LEU A 243 -20.72 -26.48 11.49
N PRO A 244 -21.13 -25.72 10.46
CA PRO A 244 -20.24 -24.81 9.76
C PRO A 244 -19.67 -23.73 10.67
N ALA A 245 -18.45 -23.28 10.37
CA ALA A 245 -17.85 -22.15 11.06
C ALA A 245 -18.70 -20.89 10.86
N THR A 246 -18.79 -20.07 11.91
CA THR A 246 -19.51 -18.79 11.90
C THR A 246 -18.66 -17.71 12.56
N LEU A 247 -18.42 -16.60 11.87
CA LEU A 247 -17.89 -15.38 12.44
C LEU A 247 -19.06 -14.50 12.89
N GLU A 248 -19.19 -14.31 14.20
CA GLU A 248 -20.24 -13.54 14.84
C GLU A 248 -19.68 -12.18 15.27
N ALA A 249 -20.16 -11.08 14.69
CA ALA A 249 -19.68 -9.72 14.97
C ALA A 249 -20.84 -8.74 15.17
N TYR A 250 -21.48 -8.76 16.35
CA TYR A 250 -22.62 -7.94 16.81
C TYR A 250 -23.71 -7.61 15.77
N LEU A 251 -23.41 -6.72 14.81
CA LEU A 251 -24.28 -6.28 13.71
C LEU A 251 -24.25 -7.17 12.47
N ILE A 252 -23.21 -7.98 12.30
CA ILE A 252 -22.99 -8.84 11.13
C ILE A 252 -22.66 -10.25 11.60
N ALA A 253 -23.18 -11.27 10.93
CA ALA A 253 -22.72 -12.65 11.08
C ALA A 253 -22.34 -13.22 9.71
N LEU A 254 -21.24 -13.96 9.63
CA LEU A 254 -20.81 -14.68 8.43
C LEU A 254 -20.76 -16.17 8.75
N GLN A 255 -21.42 -17.01 7.96
CA GLN A 255 -21.45 -18.46 8.14
C GLN A 255 -21.09 -19.16 6.84
N VAL A 256 -20.26 -20.20 6.91
CA VAL A 256 -20.00 -21.05 5.74
C VAL A 256 -21.25 -21.83 5.37
N THR A 257 -21.59 -21.86 4.09
CA THR A 257 -22.76 -22.61 3.61
C THR A 257 -22.43 -24.08 3.37
N ASN A 258 -23.46 -24.95 3.41
CA ASN A 258 -23.32 -26.38 3.11
C ASN A 258 -23.46 -26.67 1.60
N ASP A 259 -23.22 -25.68 0.74
CA ASP A 259 -23.31 -25.84 -0.71
C ASP A 259 -22.07 -26.58 -1.26
N ALA A 260 -22.10 -26.93 -2.55
CA ALA A 260 -20.98 -27.59 -3.23
C ALA A 260 -20.65 -26.83 -4.54
N PRO A 261 -19.58 -26.01 -4.58
CA PRO A 261 -18.63 -25.72 -3.50
C PRO A 261 -19.25 -24.87 -2.37
N PRO A 262 -18.74 -24.95 -1.12
CA PRO A 262 -19.19 -24.10 -0.01
C PRO A 262 -19.02 -22.61 -0.32
N GLY A 263 -19.99 -21.80 0.13
CA GLY A 263 -19.99 -20.35 0.02
C GLY A 263 -20.10 -19.67 1.40
N LEU A 264 -20.56 -18.42 1.43
CA LEU A 264 -20.76 -17.63 2.64
C LEU A 264 -22.19 -17.09 2.70
N GLN A 265 -22.83 -17.22 3.86
CA GLN A 265 -24.01 -16.46 4.21
C GLN A 265 -23.62 -15.30 5.13
N VAL A 266 -23.98 -14.09 4.77
CA VAL A 266 -23.75 -12.85 5.53
C VAL A 266 -25.10 -12.32 6.00
N ASP A 267 -25.32 -12.28 7.30
CA ASP A 267 -26.56 -11.78 7.91
C ASP A 267 -26.32 -10.39 8.51
N PHE A 268 -27.05 -9.39 8.01
CA PHE A 268 -27.02 -8.02 8.50
C PHE A 268 -28.16 -7.78 9.47
N ARG A 269 -27.84 -7.44 10.72
CA ARG A 269 -28.79 -7.26 11.83
C ARG A 269 -29.12 -5.80 12.12
N PHE A 270 -28.83 -4.93 11.18
CA PHE A 270 -29.08 -3.50 11.27
C PHE A 270 -29.69 -3.01 9.96
N PRO A 271 -30.57 -1.99 9.99
CA PRO A 271 -30.94 -1.28 8.78
C PRO A 271 -29.78 -0.38 8.36
N ALA A 272 -29.37 -0.42 7.10
CA ALA A 272 -28.42 0.55 6.57
C ALA A 272 -29.19 1.76 6.02
N THR A 273 -28.95 2.92 6.60
CA THR A 273 -29.40 4.23 6.10
C THR A 273 -28.28 5.25 6.06
N GLN A 274 -27.08 4.86 6.49
CA GLN A 274 -25.94 5.74 6.68
C GLN A 274 -24.98 5.64 5.51
N ASP A 275 -24.33 6.77 5.26
CA ASP A 275 -23.15 6.83 4.43
C ASP A 275 -21.93 6.75 5.35
N PHE A 276 -20.97 5.95 4.93
CA PHE A 276 -19.66 5.84 5.55
C PHE A 276 -18.66 6.46 4.58
N ASN A 277 -18.02 7.54 5.00
CA ASN A 277 -16.94 8.16 4.26
C ASN A 277 -15.78 8.36 5.23
N GLN A 278 -14.65 7.72 4.93
CA GLN A 278 -13.43 7.83 5.72
C GLN A 278 -12.23 7.99 4.80
N THR A 279 -11.27 8.78 5.25
CA THR A 279 -9.97 8.93 4.61
C THR A 279 -8.86 8.55 5.59
N TYR A 280 -7.89 7.80 5.10
CA TYR A 280 -6.77 7.31 5.88
C TYR A 280 -5.47 7.81 5.27
N PRO A 281 -4.63 8.54 6.00
CA PRO A 281 -3.37 9.03 5.46
C PRO A 281 -2.41 7.86 5.16
N LEU A 282 -1.82 7.88 3.96
CA LEU A 282 -0.76 6.99 3.50
C LEU A 282 0.59 7.72 3.51
N GLY A 283 0.96 8.28 4.66
CA GLY A 283 2.10 9.20 4.82
C GLY A 283 1.73 10.66 4.56
N ASP A 284 2.69 11.46 4.10
CA ASP A 284 2.55 12.91 4.02
C ASP A 284 1.91 13.42 2.71
N SER A 285 1.79 12.56 1.70
CA SER A 285 1.40 12.99 0.35
C SER A 285 0.19 12.27 -0.24
N TRP A 286 -0.17 11.12 0.32
CA TRP A 286 -1.20 10.25 -0.23
C TRP A 286 -2.20 9.88 0.86
N GLU A 287 -3.43 9.61 0.47
CA GLU A 287 -4.50 9.13 1.33
C GLU A 287 -5.28 8.03 0.63
N MET A 288 -5.89 7.15 1.41
CA MET A 288 -6.85 6.16 0.95
C MET A 288 -8.25 6.60 1.38
N GLY A 289 -9.17 6.74 0.43
CA GLY A 289 -10.58 6.98 0.66
C GLY A 289 -11.39 5.69 0.68
N VAL A 290 -12.40 5.64 1.54
CA VAL A 290 -13.44 4.63 1.58
C VAL A 290 -14.80 5.34 1.58
N ASP A 291 -15.52 5.28 0.46
CA ASP A 291 -16.90 5.76 0.35
C ASP A 291 -17.84 4.55 0.23
N ALA A 292 -18.64 4.31 1.25
CA ALA A 292 -19.63 3.24 1.26
C ALA A 292 -21.02 3.81 1.57
N ARG A 293 -21.99 3.51 0.71
CA ARG A 293 -23.39 3.92 0.85
C ARG A 293 -24.24 2.69 0.82
N ALA A 294 -24.91 2.40 1.92
CA ALA A 294 -25.81 1.27 2.01
C ALA A 294 -27.22 1.74 2.39
N ARG A 295 -28.21 1.24 1.66
CA ARG A 295 -29.64 1.49 1.85
C ARG A 295 -30.36 0.15 1.83
N PHE A 296 -30.74 -0.36 2.99
CA PHE A 296 -31.55 -1.56 3.12
C PHE A 296 -32.28 -1.63 4.47
N VAL A 297 -33.40 -2.36 4.51
CA VAL A 297 -34.13 -2.65 5.75
C VAL A 297 -33.40 -3.72 6.58
N ALA A 298 -33.65 -3.74 7.89
CA ALA A 298 -33.04 -4.73 8.79
C ALA A 298 -33.37 -6.18 8.38
N ASP A 299 -32.56 -7.12 8.86
CA ASP A 299 -32.69 -8.57 8.62
C ASP A 299 -32.48 -8.98 7.15
N LEU A 300 -31.53 -8.30 6.48
CA LEU A 300 -31.06 -8.70 5.17
C LEU A 300 -30.00 -9.80 5.31
N SER A 301 -30.18 -10.90 4.60
CA SER A 301 -29.17 -11.94 4.43
C SER A 301 -28.63 -11.90 2.99
N ALA A 302 -27.33 -12.11 2.80
CA ALA A 302 -26.68 -12.28 1.52
C ALA A 302 -25.96 -13.62 1.46
N ARG A 303 -26.22 -14.43 0.45
CA ARG A 303 -25.48 -15.64 0.13
C ARG A 303 -24.50 -15.33 -0.99
N ILE A 304 -23.22 -15.57 -0.77
CA ILE A 304 -22.12 -15.41 -1.71
C ILE A 304 -21.64 -16.81 -2.05
N GLU A 305 -21.70 -17.19 -3.32
CA GLU A 305 -21.28 -18.50 -3.82
C GLU A 305 -20.09 -18.33 -4.78
N PRO A 306 -19.15 -19.28 -4.83
CA PRO A 306 -18.07 -19.25 -5.81
C PRO A 306 -18.61 -19.27 -7.26
N PRO A 307 -18.01 -18.52 -8.21
CA PRO A 307 -16.80 -17.70 -8.04
C PRO A 307 -17.05 -16.40 -7.27
N LEU A 308 -18.14 -15.67 -7.50
CA LEU A 308 -18.56 -14.50 -6.71
C LEU A 308 -20.06 -14.17 -6.98
N SER A 309 -20.95 -15.16 -7.02
CA SER A 309 -22.39 -14.92 -7.20
C SER A 309 -23.06 -14.57 -5.89
N ILE A 310 -23.75 -13.43 -5.83
CA ILE A 310 -24.42 -12.95 -4.62
C ILE A 310 -25.94 -13.02 -4.78
N GLN A 311 -26.63 -13.58 -3.79
CA GLN A 311 -28.08 -13.69 -3.71
C GLN A 311 -28.58 -13.12 -2.37
N PHE A 312 -29.62 -12.28 -2.36
CA PHE A 312 -30.18 -11.73 -1.12
C PHE A 312 -31.46 -12.44 -0.66
N ASN A 313 -31.69 -12.48 0.64
CA ASN A 313 -32.90 -12.99 1.28
C ASN A 313 -33.37 -12.00 2.38
N PRO A 314 -34.65 -11.56 2.40
CA PRO A 314 -35.69 -11.87 1.44
C PRO A 314 -35.46 -11.18 0.07
N PRO A 315 -35.79 -11.86 -1.05
CA PRO A 315 -35.64 -11.29 -2.40
C PRO A 315 -36.62 -10.13 -2.68
N SER A 316 -37.56 -9.88 -1.77
CA SER A 316 -38.55 -8.81 -1.84
C SER A 316 -38.09 -7.47 -1.25
N GLY A 317 -36.87 -7.38 -0.74
CA GLY A 317 -36.28 -6.11 -0.30
C GLY A 317 -36.02 -5.16 -1.48
N THR A 318 -36.00 -3.86 -1.21
CA THR A 318 -35.33 -2.88 -2.07
C THR A 318 -34.06 -2.45 -1.36
N GLY A 319 -32.97 -2.34 -2.11
CA GLY A 319 -31.75 -1.81 -1.54
C GLY A 319 -30.67 -1.52 -2.54
N GLN A 320 -29.69 -0.79 -2.04
CA GLN A 320 -28.54 -0.31 -2.78
C GLN A 320 -27.32 -0.38 -1.87
N ILE A 321 -26.22 -0.90 -2.40
CA ILE A 321 -24.91 -0.88 -1.76
C ILE A 321 -23.94 -0.35 -2.82
N ASP A 322 -23.33 0.80 -2.56
CA ASP A 322 -22.18 1.28 -3.30
C ASP A 322 -20.99 1.29 -2.36
N VAL A 323 -19.87 0.74 -2.78
CA VAL A 323 -18.60 0.81 -2.06
C VAL A 323 -17.53 1.20 -3.05
N THR A 324 -16.77 2.24 -2.76
CA THR A 324 -15.61 2.69 -3.54
C THR A 324 -14.41 2.82 -2.61
N LEU A 325 -13.30 2.23 -3.04
CA LEU A 325 -11.99 2.44 -2.44
C LEU A 325 -11.17 3.27 -3.42
N ASP A 326 -10.64 4.39 -2.97
CA ASP A 326 -9.80 5.28 -3.78
C ASP A 326 -8.46 5.57 -3.10
N VAL A 327 -7.46 5.90 -3.91
CA VAL A 327 -6.19 6.46 -3.46
C VAL A 327 -6.06 7.84 -4.09
N GLY A 328 -5.84 8.83 -3.23
CA GLY A 328 -5.84 10.24 -3.58
C GLY A 328 -4.60 10.97 -3.07
N ARG A 329 -4.33 12.14 -3.63
CA ARG A 329 -3.28 13.03 -3.11
C ARG A 329 -3.84 13.83 -1.94
N GLN A 330 -3.07 13.96 -0.86
CA GLN A 330 -3.47 14.83 0.23
C GLN A 330 -3.40 16.30 -0.18
N ALA A 331 -4.39 17.10 0.22
CA ALA A 331 -4.41 18.54 -0.04
C ALA A 331 -3.17 19.27 0.54
N SER A 332 -2.61 18.76 1.65
CA SER A 332 -1.38 19.28 2.28
C SER A 332 -0.11 19.08 1.43
N ALA A 333 -0.12 18.15 0.48
CA ALA A 333 1.05 17.73 -0.29
C ALA A 333 1.44 18.73 -1.40
N GLY A 334 0.60 19.74 -1.67
CA GLY A 334 0.77 20.68 -2.78
C GLY A 334 0.59 20.05 -4.16
N PRO A 335 0.62 20.86 -5.23
CA PRO A 335 0.33 20.39 -6.58
C PRO A 335 1.35 19.36 -7.07
N LEU A 336 0.87 18.38 -7.83
CA LEU A 336 1.66 17.37 -8.51
C LEU A 336 1.89 17.79 -9.97
N VAL A 337 3.16 18.00 -10.34
CA VAL A 337 3.53 18.22 -11.75
C VAL A 337 3.45 16.89 -12.49
N LEU A 338 2.50 16.78 -13.42
CA LEU A 338 2.31 15.59 -14.26
C LEU A 338 3.31 15.56 -15.41
N LEU A 339 3.55 16.73 -16.03
CA LEU A 339 4.47 16.90 -17.16
C LEU A 339 5.12 18.27 -17.10
N GLY A 340 6.39 18.38 -17.51
CA GLY A 340 7.12 19.65 -17.57
C GLY A 340 7.98 19.92 -16.34
N LYS A 341 8.29 21.20 -16.09
CA LYS A 341 9.21 21.62 -15.03
C LYS A 341 8.50 22.53 -14.04
N ALA A 342 8.66 22.27 -12.74
CA ALA A 342 8.15 23.16 -11.71
C ALA A 342 8.73 24.58 -11.85
N GLY A 343 7.87 25.59 -11.73
CA GLY A 343 8.23 27.00 -11.99
C GLY A 343 8.41 27.36 -13.48
N GLY A 344 8.33 26.38 -14.39
CA GLY A 344 8.33 26.56 -15.83
C GLY A 344 7.00 26.18 -16.48
N SER A 345 7.06 25.94 -17.79
CA SER A 345 5.96 25.34 -18.55
C SER A 345 5.68 23.92 -18.04
N ARG A 346 4.45 23.66 -17.63
CA ARG A 346 4.05 22.42 -16.98
C ARG A 346 2.55 22.16 -17.00
N LEU A 347 2.21 20.88 -16.88
CA LEU A 347 0.88 20.40 -16.54
C LEU A 347 0.93 19.94 -15.09
N GLU A 348 0.12 20.51 -14.23
CA GLU A 348 0.02 20.13 -12.81
C GLU A 348 -1.44 19.91 -12.39
N VAL A 349 -1.64 19.19 -11.29
CA VAL A 349 -2.93 18.97 -10.65
C VAL A 349 -2.81 19.17 -9.15
N GLY A 350 -3.80 19.81 -8.52
CA GLY A 350 -3.85 19.95 -7.07
C GLY A 350 -4.15 18.63 -6.38
N ASP A 351 -5.15 17.89 -6.89
CA ASP A 351 -5.52 16.56 -6.42
C ASP A 351 -5.64 15.59 -7.61
N ILE A 352 -5.25 14.35 -7.36
CA ILE A 352 -5.46 13.22 -8.27
C ILE A 352 -5.98 12.05 -7.43
N ARG A 353 -7.13 11.52 -7.81
CA ARG A 353 -7.73 10.33 -7.18
C ARG A 353 -7.96 9.25 -8.22
N ALA A 354 -7.76 8.01 -7.82
CA ALA A 354 -8.13 6.84 -8.61
C ALA A 354 -8.69 5.77 -7.68
N GLY A 355 -9.78 5.15 -8.09
CA GLY A 355 -10.47 4.19 -7.25
C GLY A 355 -11.22 3.12 -8.03
N ALA A 356 -11.58 2.08 -7.31
CA ALA A 356 -12.41 1.00 -7.78
C ALA A 356 -13.47 0.67 -6.75
N GLY A 357 -14.60 0.17 -7.21
CA GLY A 357 -15.74 -0.06 -6.37
C GLY A 357 -16.71 -1.08 -6.94
N ILE A 358 -17.77 -1.32 -6.18
CA ILE A 358 -18.89 -2.18 -6.55
C ILE A 358 -20.15 -1.38 -6.30
N SER A 359 -21.06 -1.40 -7.27
CA SER A 359 -22.43 -0.93 -7.12
C SER A 359 -23.37 -2.13 -7.23
N ALA A 360 -24.21 -2.31 -6.23
CA ALA A 360 -25.17 -3.38 -6.13
C ALA A 360 -26.56 -2.78 -5.89
N ASN A 361 -27.53 -3.13 -6.73
CA ASN A 361 -28.91 -2.68 -6.60
C ASN A 361 -29.88 -3.86 -6.75
N TRP A 362 -30.89 -3.93 -5.88
CA TRP A 362 -31.93 -4.95 -5.96
C TRP A 362 -33.31 -4.37 -5.65
N SER A 363 -34.33 -4.97 -6.25
CA SER A 363 -35.72 -4.55 -6.11
C SER A 363 -36.65 -5.74 -6.01
N SER A 364 -37.76 -5.57 -5.30
CA SER A 364 -38.79 -6.58 -5.14
C SER A 364 -39.31 -7.08 -6.49
N GLY A 365 -39.26 -8.40 -6.72
CA GLY A 365 -39.77 -9.03 -7.94
C GLY A 365 -38.82 -9.03 -9.15
N GLY A 366 -37.57 -8.57 -8.96
CA GLY A 366 -36.49 -8.71 -9.95
C GLY A 366 -35.79 -10.07 -9.90
N ALA A 367 -34.91 -10.34 -10.86
CA ALA A 367 -34.14 -11.59 -11.00
C ALA A 367 -32.96 -11.74 -10.00
N GLY A 368 -32.96 -10.99 -8.89
CA GLY A 368 -31.82 -10.88 -7.96
C GLY A 368 -31.12 -9.51 -8.04
N PRO A 369 -30.03 -9.30 -7.29
CA PRO A 369 -29.25 -8.06 -7.34
C PRO A 369 -28.49 -7.90 -8.66
N SER A 370 -28.52 -6.70 -9.24
CA SER A 370 -27.57 -6.29 -10.27
C SER A 370 -26.32 -5.80 -9.57
N ILE A 371 -25.18 -6.43 -9.83
CA ILE A 371 -23.88 -6.06 -9.27
C ILE A 371 -22.96 -5.69 -10.42
N ALA A 372 -22.33 -4.53 -10.32
CA ALA A 372 -21.43 -4.02 -11.34
C ALA A 372 -20.17 -3.43 -10.70
N PRO A 373 -18.97 -3.75 -11.23
CA PRO A 373 -17.77 -3.02 -10.87
C PRO A 373 -17.88 -1.56 -11.32
N VAL A 374 -17.24 -0.67 -10.57
CA VAL A 374 -17.11 0.76 -10.85
C VAL A 374 -15.63 1.11 -10.80
N VAL A 375 -15.16 1.90 -11.76
CA VAL A 375 -13.84 2.53 -11.72
C VAL A 375 -14.04 4.03 -11.73
N VAL A 376 -13.33 4.74 -10.86
CA VAL A 376 -13.37 6.21 -10.78
C VAL A 376 -11.96 6.78 -10.89
N ALA A 377 -11.84 7.95 -11.51
CA ALA A 377 -10.62 8.75 -11.46
C ALA A 377 -10.98 10.22 -11.51
N GLU A 378 -10.29 11.03 -10.72
CA GLU A 378 -10.55 12.46 -10.59
C GLU A 378 -9.23 13.24 -10.67
N LEU A 379 -9.26 14.36 -11.39
CA LEU A 379 -8.21 15.38 -11.44
C LEU A 379 -8.83 16.71 -11.05
N VAL A 380 -8.43 17.24 -9.90
CA VAL A 380 -8.94 18.50 -9.34
C VAL A 380 -7.84 19.55 -9.37
N ASP A 381 -8.23 20.81 -9.57
CA ASP A 381 -7.32 21.96 -9.67
C ASP A 381 -6.19 21.72 -10.68
N GLY A 382 -6.57 21.18 -11.86
CA GLY A 382 -5.67 21.00 -12.98
C GLY A 382 -5.25 22.33 -13.59
N LYS A 383 -3.96 22.50 -13.85
CA LYS A 383 -3.38 23.70 -14.45
C LYS A 383 -2.40 23.34 -15.55
N LEU A 384 -2.65 23.86 -16.75
CA LEU A 384 -1.68 23.94 -17.82
C LEU A 384 -1.07 25.33 -17.80
N ILE A 385 0.20 25.41 -17.44
CA ILE A 385 0.97 26.65 -17.41
C ILE A 385 1.96 26.59 -18.57
N ILE A 386 1.89 27.55 -19.47
CA ILE A 386 2.87 27.71 -20.54
C ILE A 386 3.51 29.07 -20.38
N ASN A 387 4.84 29.08 -20.22
CA ASN A 387 5.66 30.28 -20.14
C ASN A 387 6.74 30.26 -21.24
N GLY A 388 7.16 31.45 -21.67
CA GLY A 388 8.23 31.60 -22.66
C GLY A 388 9.64 31.35 -22.10
N GLU A 389 9.82 31.41 -20.77
CA GLU A 389 11.14 31.32 -20.14
C GLU A 389 11.84 29.98 -20.41
N GLY A 390 13.00 30.05 -21.07
CA GLY A 390 13.82 28.87 -21.40
C GLY A 390 13.45 28.18 -22.72
N GLY A 391 12.49 28.71 -23.50
CA GLY A 391 12.19 28.27 -24.85
C GLY A 391 13.30 28.55 -25.86
N ASP A 392 13.25 27.92 -27.03
CA ASP A 392 14.14 28.26 -28.14
C ASP A 392 13.77 29.64 -28.73
N SER A 393 14.52 30.11 -29.74
CA SER A 393 14.26 31.41 -30.34
C SER A 393 12.86 31.52 -30.98
N LEU A 394 12.27 30.40 -31.40
CA LEU A 394 10.94 30.37 -32.00
C LEU A 394 9.84 30.47 -30.94
N ILE A 395 9.96 29.73 -29.84
CA ILE A 395 9.00 29.73 -28.73
C ILE A 395 9.00 31.10 -28.04
N ASN A 396 10.17 31.72 -27.84
CA ASN A 396 10.27 33.08 -27.32
C ASN A 396 9.66 34.12 -28.27
N GLU A 397 9.78 33.93 -29.58
CA GLU A 397 9.23 34.85 -30.59
C GLU A 397 7.70 34.70 -30.74
N VAL A 398 7.17 33.48 -30.55
CA VAL A 398 5.74 33.18 -30.68
C VAL A 398 4.96 33.48 -29.39
N LEU A 399 5.49 33.14 -28.21
CA LEU A 399 4.81 33.36 -26.92
C LEU A 399 5.20 34.67 -26.24
N GLY A 400 6.35 35.26 -26.55
CA GLY A 400 6.83 36.47 -25.87
C GLY A 400 6.91 36.28 -24.35
N ALA A 401 6.55 37.33 -23.59
CA ALA A 401 6.40 37.31 -22.13
C ALA A 401 4.95 36.97 -21.69
N ILE A 402 4.18 36.32 -22.54
CA ILE A 402 2.78 35.97 -22.26
C ILE A 402 2.77 34.69 -21.42
N ASP A 403 2.17 34.77 -20.25
CA ASP A 403 1.89 33.61 -19.41
C ASP A 403 0.47 33.13 -19.73
N ILE A 404 0.37 31.87 -20.14
CA ILE A 404 -0.92 31.21 -20.43
C ILE A 404 -1.19 30.23 -19.29
N GLU A 405 -2.33 30.40 -18.62
CA GLU A 405 -2.82 29.48 -17.60
C GLU A 405 -4.17 28.89 -18.03
N GLY A 406 -4.21 27.60 -18.29
CA GLY A 406 -5.44 26.85 -18.53
C GLY A 406 -5.83 26.07 -17.29
N ASN A 407 -6.98 26.38 -16.69
CA ASN A 407 -7.52 25.65 -15.56
C ASN A 407 -8.44 24.52 -16.06
N PHE A 408 -8.38 23.35 -15.44
CA PHE A 408 -9.28 22.24 -15.77
C PHE A 408 -9.58 21.37 -14.56
N ALA A 409 -10.71 20.69 -14.61
CA ALA A 409 -11.04 19.57 -13.73
C ALA A 409 -11.65 18.46 -14.57
N LEU A 410 -11.30 17.21 -14.26
CA LEU A 410 -11.77 16.03 -14.98
C LEU A 410 -12.21 14.96 -13.99
N ASP A 411 -13.41 14.43 -14.20
CA ASP A 411 -13.96 13.27 -13.50
C ASP A 411 -14.24 12.18 -14.53
N PHE A 412 -13.79 10.98 -14.22
CA PHE A 412 -13.96 9.78 -15.03
C PHE A 412 -14.66 8.72 -14.19
N ARG A 413 -15.73 8.17 -14.74
CA ARG A 413 -16.42 7.02 -14.13
C ARG A 413 -16.69 5.97 -15.19
N TRP A 414 -16.39 4.72 -14.89
CA TRP A 414 -16.70 3.60 -15.75
C TRP A 414 -17.49 2.53 -15.00
N SER A 415 -18.50 1.97 -15.68
CA SER A 415 -19.14 0.71 -15.29
C SER A 415 -19.59 -0.08 -16.54
N PRO A 416 -19.78 -1.41 -16.45
CA PRO A 416 -20.19 -2.21 -17.61
C PRO A 416 -21.52 -1.76 -18.23
N SER A 417 -22.48 -1.34 -17.42
CA SER A 417 -23.79 -0.87 -17.87
C SER A 417 -23.81 0.60 -18.27
N GLY A 418 -22.98 1.43 -17.62
CA GLY A 418 -22.91 2.87 -17.82
C GLY A 418 -21.92 3.34 -18.89
N GLY A 419 -21.01 2.46 -19.32
CA GLY A 419 -19.89 2.82 -20.19
C GLY A 419 -18.89 3.75 -19.49
N LEU A 420 -17.99 4.36 -20.26
CA LEU A 420 -17.11 5.43 -19.78
C LEU A 420 -17.87 6.76 -19.82
N GLN A 421 -17.97 7.39 -18.66
CA GLN A 421 -18.53 8.73 -18.46
C GLN A 421 -17.38 9.66 -18.12
N VAL A 422 -17.34 10.80 -18.81
CA VAL A 422 -16.33 11.84 -18.60
C VAL A 422 -17.06 13.14 -18.33
N GLN A 423 -16.85 13.72 -17.16
CA GLN A 423 -17.28 15.06 -16.83
C GLN A 423 -16.05 15.95 -16.72
N GLY A 424 -16.10 17.14 -17.32
CA GLY A 424 -14.97 18.03 -17.33
C GLY A 424 -15.39 19.49 -17.33
N SER A 425 -14.52 20.32 -16.79
CA SER A 425 -14.57 21.76 -16.95
C SER A 425 -13.20 22.24 -17.41
N ALA A 426 -13.18 23.27 -18.25
CA ALA A 426 -11.98 23.93 -18.70
C ALA A 426 -12.23 25.44 -18.71
N GLY A 427 -11.34 26.20 -18.12
CA GLY A 427 -11.26 27.66 -18.18
C GLY A 427 -9.89 28.08 -18.71
N LEU A 428 -9.83 29.21 -19.40
CA LEU A 428 -8.58 29.71 -19.97
C LEU A 428 -8.37 31.16 -19.51
N ASP A 429 -7.26 31.38 -18.81
CA ASP A 429 -6.81 32.69 -18.38
C ASP A 429 -5.52 33.07 -19.12
N ILE A 430 -5.47 34.30 -19.64
CA ILE A 430 -4.32 34.84 -20.37
C ILE A 430 -3.94 36.19 -19.77
N ASP A 431 -2.70 36.30 -19.32
CA ASP A 431 -2.11 37.55 -18.87
C ASP A 431 -1.19 38.12 -19.94
N ILE A 432 -1.53 39.31 -20.43
CA ILE A 432 -0.75 40.04 -21.44
C ILE A 432 -0.06 41.22 -20.77
N PRO A 433 1.27 41.20 -20.56
CA PRO A 433 2.01 42.34 -20.02
C PRO A 433 1.93 43.50 -21.02
N SER A 434 1.31 44.61 -20.61
CA SER A 434 1.08 45.75 -21.52
C SER A 434 2.07 46.89 -21.29
N HIS A 435 2.60 47.03 -20.07
CA HIS A 435 3.53 48.09 -19.64
C HIS A 435 3.23 49.48 -20.26
N ALA A 436 1.95 49.81 -20.40
CA ALA A 436 1.50 50.98 -21.14
C ALA A 436 1.22 52.13 -20.16
N GLN A 437 1.87 53.27 -20.36
CA GLN A 437 1.61 54.47 -19.57
C GLN A 437 0.67 55.41 -20.33
N ILE A 438 -0.55 55.55 -19.83
CA ILE A 438 -1.59 56.41 -20.42
C ILE A 438 -1.78 57.60 -19.46
N GLY A 439 -1.02 58.68 -19.71
CA GLY A 439 -1.01 59.85 -18.84
C GLY A 439 -0.47 59.52 -17.44
N PRO A 440 -1.16 59.89 -16.34
CA PRO A 440 -0.71 59.57 -14.98
C PRO A 440 -0.98 58.11 -14.57
N ILE A 441 -1.63 57.30 -15.40
CA ILE A 441 -2.02 55.91 -15.09
C ILE A 441 -1.06 54.95 -15.77
N ARG A 442 -0.56 53.96 -15.01
CA ARG A 442 0.26 52.86 -15.50
C ARG A 442 -0.59 51.59 -15.60
N LEU A 443 -0.64 50.99 -16.79
CA LEU A 443 -1.27 49.68 -17.03
C LEU A 443 -0.16 48.63 -17.09
N ASP A 444 -0.10 47.76 -16.09
CA ASP A 444 0.97 46.76 -15.98
C ASP A 444 0.64 45.51 -16.82
N ALA A 445 -0.56 44.96 -16.68
CA ALA A 445 -1.03 43.79 -17.42
C ALA A 445 -2.53 43.88 -17.78
N LEU A 446 -2.92 43.15 -18.82
CA LEU A 446 -4.30 42.89 -19.21
C LEU A 446 -4.62 41.42 -18.93
N HIS A 447 -5.60 41.18 -18.05
CA HIS A 447 -6.08 39.84 -17.69
C HIS A 447 -7.35 39.49 -18.48
N LEU A 448 -7.38 38.33 -19.12
CA LEU A 448 -8.50 37.82 -19.91
C LEU A 448 -8.86 36.40 -19.44
N GLY A 449 -10.12 36.14 -19.08
CA GLY A 449 -10.61 34.82 -18.64
C GLY A 449 -11.84 34.37 -19.42
N LEU A 450 -11.97 33.05 -19.63
CA LEU A 450 -13.08 32.36 -20.32
C LEU A 450 -13.77 31.31 -19.45
#